data_AF-A0A811UQP5-F1
#
_entry.id   AF-A0A811UQP5-F1
#
_cell.length_a   1.000
_cell.length_b   1.000
_cell.length_c   1.000
_cell.angle_alpha   90.00
_cell.angle_beta   90.00
_cell.angle_gamma   90.00
#
_symmetry.space_group_name_H-M   'P 1'
#
loop_
_entity.id
_entity.type
_entity.pdbx_description
1 polymer ?
#
loop_
_entity_poly.entity_id
_entity_poly.type
_entity_poly.pdbx_seq_one_letter_code
_entity_poly.pdbx_strand_id
1 'polypeptide(L)'
;MAVWEKHMKSPGFRTIRSHQKYNHMPDPTLCLMIWKIYVRSGRRMHQDDEMDCKPPASARGTGIRIVNKWSQFPKDRPLVVQKYIERPLLINDSKFDMRIYVVLTSINPLRIYMYKDGLARFASVKYSSELTTLDDRCMHLTNYSINKFSQNYSKNEDFNACQGHKWTLQSLWSCLETRGVNTKRLWATLRNLVIKAIVSGESGLNRMYRQNVNFRYNCFELFGFDVLLDENIVPWLLEINISPSLHSELPLDLHVKGPLIQAVLNTALYQVPPKLNEKQQKDIQQELKLSGPLCHDKRIFTTCLTAEEVRKHNQFTNRSIEFREEYVDTILDNLLPDDIRCLIITEDEYARCAPLERIFPTPETHTYLKFIDNPRYYNRLLDAWESRYGNFRAQGIELLKRYCADGYHLKVSDAALEKEPDVALTEIDMLHQKKSDDQMTLVPDNTAGDSALASKAGSPESTADTSVRSQH
;
A
#
# COMPACT_ATOMS: atom_id res chain seq x y z
N MET A 1 8.54 -4.55 7.95
CA MET A 1 7.08 -4.43 8.18
C MET A 1 6.85 -3.65 9.47
N ALA A 2 6.05 -2.59 9.47
CA ALA A 2 5.74 -1.87 10.71
C ALA A 2 4.82 -2.72 11.61
N VAL A 3 5.06 -2.74 12.93
CA VAL A 3 4.16 -3.39 13.89
C VAL A 3 2.99 -2.45 14.16
N TRP A 4 1.90 -2.62 13.42
CA TRP A 4 0.72 -1.73 13.42
C TRP A 4 0.04 -1.57 14.80
N GLU A 5 0.26 -2.50 15.72
CA GLU A 5 -0.35 -2.51 17.07
C GLU A 5 -0.10 -1.22 17.87
N LYS A 6 1.07 -0.55 17.72
CA LYS A 6 1.36 0.70 18.43
C LYS A 6 0.52 1.91 17.97
N HIS A 7 -0.14 1.81 16.81
CA HIS A 7 -0.88 2.92 16.18
C HIS A 7 -2.41 2.80 16.31
N MET A 8 -2.95 1.61 16.59
CA MET A 8 -4.41 1.38 16.74
C MET A 8 -4.93 1.84 18.11
N LYS A 9 -4.86 3.14 18.39
CA LYS A 9 -5.25 3.71 19.70
C LYS A 9 -6.66 4.28 19.75
N SER A 10 -7.40 4.26 18.65
CA SER A 10 -8.71 4.91 18.55
C SER A 10 -9.72 4.45 19.61
N PRO A 11 -10.33 5.38 20.38
CA PRO A 11 -11.35 5.04 21.38
C PRO A 11 -12.56 4.30 20.80
N GLY A 12 -12.91 4.53 19.53
CA GLY A 12 -14.06 3.91 18.86
C GLY A 12 -14.00 2.38 18.76
N PHE A 13 -12.82 1.77 18.88
CA PHE A 13 -12.65 0.31 18.92
C PHE A 13 -12.58 -0.26 20.35
N ARG A 14 -12.57 0.59 21.38
CA ARG A 14 -12.36 0.19 22.80
C ARG A 14 -13.65 -0.11 23.57
N THR A 15 -14.82 0.18 23.02
CA THR A 15 -16.13 0.03 23.67
C THR A 15 -16.69 -1.39 23.68
N ILE A 16 -16.04 -2.36 23.02
CA ILE A 16 -16.56 -3.72 22.83
C ILE A 16 -16.27 -4.62 24.05
N ARG A 17 -17.34 -5.04 24.74
CA ARG A 17 -17.31 -5.90 25.95
C ARG A 17 -16.96 -7.35 25.62
N SER A 18 -16.51 -8.11 26.63
CA SER A 18 -15.99 -9.48 26.48
C SER A 18 -16.98 -10.51 25.92
N HIS A 19 -18.28 -10.38 26.19
CA HIS A 19 -19.32 -11.27 25.67
C HIS A 19 -19.78 -10.92 24.26
N GLN A 20 -19.45 -9.73 23.74
CA GLN A 20 -19.73 -9.30 22.36
C GLN A 20 -18.67 -9.81 21.36
N LYS A 21 -17.89 -10.83 21.76
CA LYS A 21 -16.71 -11.36 21.02
C LYS A 21 -16.84 -12.84 20.67
N TYR A 22 -18.02 -13.42 20.89
CA TYR A 22 -18.41 -14.73 20.40
C TYR A 22 -19.45 -14.57 19.29
N ASN A 23 -19.48 -15.57 18.40
CA ASN A 23 -20.20 -15.60 17.13
C ASN A 23 -21.59 -14.93 17.11
N HIS A 24 -21.90 -14.31 15.97
CA HIS A 24 -23.11 -13.54 15.64
C HIS A 24 -23.16 -12.11 16.22
N MET A 25 -22.74 -11.14 15.40
CA MET A 25 -23.40 -9.82 15.39
C MET A 25 -24.40 -9.78 14.24
N PRO A 26 -25.65 -9.33 14.45
CA PRO A 26 -26.43 -8.76 13.36
C PRO A 26 -25.79 -7.42 12.94
N ASP A 27 -25.79 -7.14 11.63
CA ASP A 27 -25.26 -5.92 10.98
C ASP A 27 -23.69 -5.81 10.88
N PRO A 28 -23.09 -4.95 10.01
CA PRO A 28 -22.00 -5.37 9.11
C PRO A 28 -20.61 -5.09 9.71
N THR A 29 -20.49 -5.17 11.02
CA THR A 29 -19.31 -4.78 11.80
C THR A 29 -18.34 -5.95 12.04
N LEU A 30 -17.46 -6.13 11.04
CA LEU A 30 -16.00 -6.18 11.29
C LEU A 30 -15.47 -7.48 11.95
N CYS A 31 -15.29 -8.55 11.15
CA CYS A 31 -14.32 -9.63 11.46
C CYS A 31 -12.89 -9.21 11.12
N LEU A 32 -12.36 -8.21 11.84
CA LEU A 32 -10.92 -7.99 11.92
C LEU A 32 -10.41 -8.63 13.21
N MET A 33 -9.86 -9.84 13.13
CA MET A 33 -8.94 -10.36 14.16
C MET A 33 -7.60 -9.59 14.07
N ILE A 34 -7.66 -8.29 14.41
CA ILE A 34 -6.49 -7.48 14.69
C ILE A 34 -5.83 -8.06 15.93
N TRP A 35 -4.71 -8.75 15.69
CA TRP A 35 -3.59 -9.00 16.58
C TRP A 35 -3.91 -8.98 18.09
N LYS A 36 -4.30 -10.14 18.64
CA LYS A 36 -3.95 -10.43 20.03
C LYS A 36 -2.47 -10.85 20.04
N ILE A 37 -1.53 -9.91 20.11
CA ILE A 37 -0.20 -10.30 20.58
C ILE A 37 -0.38 -10.76 22.02
N TYR A 38 -0.15 -12.06 22.26
CA TYR A 38 -0.11 -12.63 23.61
C TYR A 38 1.15 -12.15 24.33
N VAL A 39 1.19 -10.86 24.71
CA VAL A 39 2.14 -10.33 25.67
C VAL A 39 1.74 -10.83 27.07
N ARG A 40 2.03 -12.12 27.30
CA ARG A 40 2.12 -12.79 28.60
C ARG A 40 0.96 -12.55 29.58
N SER A 41 -0.26 -12.32 29.09
CA SER A 41 -1.43 -11.93 29.89
C SER A 41 -2.29 -13.12 30.36
N GLY A 42 -1.68 -14.02 31.13
CA GLY A 42 -2.33 -14.84 32.18
C GLY A 42 -3.46 -15.83 31.84
N ARG A 43 -4.04 -15.83 30.64
CA ARG A 43 -5.09 -16.80 30.26
C ARG A 43 -4.48 -18.13 29.82
N ARG A 44 -5.00 -19.22 30.37
CA ARG A 44 -4.70 -20.59 29.91
C ARG A 44 -5.23 -20.76 28.47
N MET A 45 -4.46 -21.43 27.62
CA MET A 45 -5.04 -22.05 26.40
C MET A 45 -5.85 -23.25 26.84
N HIS A 46 -6.91 -23.58 26.11
CA HIS A 46 -7.54 -24.89 26.21
C HIS A 46 -6.68 -25.91 25.45
N GLN A 47 -6.88 -27.20 25.74
CA GLN A 47 -5.98 -28.26 25.29
C GLN A 47 -6.00 -28.51 23.76
N ASP A 48 -6.99 -27.92 23.09
CA ASP A 48 -7.32 -28.10 21.67
C ASP A 48 -7.19 -26.78 20.85
N ASP A 49 -6.66 -25.70 21.43
CA ASP A 49 -6.49 -24.40 20.74
C ASP A 49 -5.29 -24.42 19.78
N GLU A 50 -5.52 -24.43 18.46
CA GLU A 50 -4.47 -24.29 17.45
C GLU A 50 -4.06 -22.83 17.19
N MET A 51 -2.74 -22.59 17.16
CA MET A 51 -2.15 -21.25 17.11
C MET A 51 -1.03 -21.16 16.07
N ASP A 52 -1.06 -20.10 15.26
CA ASP A 52 -0.06 -19.79 14.25
C ASP A 52 0.98 -18.80 14.83
N CYS A 53 2.26 -19.20 14.82
CA CYS A 53 3.39 -18.42 15.32
C CYS A 53 4.14 -17.72 14.19
N LYS A 54 4.15 -16.38 14.19
CA LYS A 54 4.83 -15.57 13.15
C LYS A 54 5.97 -14.75 13.76
N PRO A 55 7.17 -14.72 13.14
CA PRO A 55 8.21 -13.79 13.55
C PRO A 55 7.80 -12.35 13.19
N PRO A 56 8.00 -11.35 14.07
CA PRO A 56 7.66 -9.96 13.79
C PRO A 56 8.34 -9.46 12.53
N ALA A 57 7.57 -8.83 11.64
CA ALA A 57 8.04 -8.22 10.41
C ALA A 57 8.75 -9.14 9.38
N SER A 58 8.65 -10.46 9.54
CA SER A 58 9.06 -11.45 8.54
C SER A 58 8.11 -11.45 7.32
N ALA A 59 8.53 -12.11 6.24
CA ALA A 59 7.74 -12.26 5.01
C ALA A 59 7.93 -13.66 4.40
N ARG A 60 7.21 -13.97 3.31
CA ARG A 60 7.36 -15.19 2.49
C ARG A 60 7.08 -16.52 3.22
N GLY A 61 6.40 -16.48 4.37
CA GLY A 61 6.14 -17.66 5.21
C GLY A 61 7.36 -18.17 5.99
N THR A 62 8.45 -17.39 6.05
CA THR A 62 9.70 -17.77 6.71
C THR A 62 9.56 -17.72 8.23
N GLY A 63 9.85 -18.86 8.89
CA GLY A 63 9.81 -18.99 10.34
C GLY A 63 8.41 -19.19 10.95
N ILE A 64 7.38 -19.35 10.12
CA ILE A 64 6.01 -19.63 10.56
C ILE A 64 5.89 -21.09 11.01
N ARG A 65 5.24 -21.34 12.15
CA ARG A 65 4.92 -22.69 12.68
C ARG A 65 3.55 -22.68 13.35
N ILE A 66 2.76 -23.73 13.12
CA ILE A 66 1.54 -23.99 13.88
C ILE A 66 1.93 -24.75 15.15
N VAL A 67 1.32 -24.40 16.27
CA VAL A 67 1.56 -25.00 17.59
C VAL A 67 0.25 -25.20 18.32
N ASN A 68 0.18 -26.26 19.12
CA ASN A 68 -0.95 -26.60 19.99
C ASN A 68 -0.54 -26.67 21.47
N LYS A 69 0.74 -26.42 21.81
CA LYS A 69 1.26 -26.49 23.18
C LYS A 69 2.14 -25.30 23.52
N TRP A 70 1.93 -24.74 24.73
CA TRP A 70 2.75 -23.64 25.27
C TRP A 70 4.25 -23.93 25.35
N SER A 71 4.67 -25.19 25.36
CA SER A 71 6.08 -25.60 25.34
C SER A 71 6.77 -25.40 23.99
N GLN A 72 6.02 -25.29 22.88
CA GLN A 72 6.56 -25.18 21.51
C GLN A 72 6.95 -23.74 21.13
N PHE A 73 6.54 -22.73 21.91
CA PHE A 73 6.88 -21.33 21.64
C PHE A 73 8.37 -21.04 21.95
N PRO A 74 9.14 -20.52 20.98
CA PRO A 74 10.46 -19.92 21.26
C PRO A 74 10.35 -18.83 22.34
N LYS A 75 11.24 -18.86 23.33
CA LYS A 75 11.26 -17.91 24.47
C LYS A 75 12.34 -16.81 24.32
N ASP A 76 13.21 -16.99 23.35
CA ASP A 76 14.44 -16.25 23.05
C ASP A 76 14.23 -15.04 22.12
N ARG A 77 13.06 -14.94 21.49
CA ARG A 77 12.75 -13.91 20.48
C ARG A 77 11.30 -13.42 20.58
N PRO A 78 11.02 -12.16 20.21
CA PRO A 78 9.66 -11.67 20.10
C PRO A 78 8.90 -12.45 19.01
N LEU A 79 7.61 -12.69 19.25
CA LEU A 79 6.73 -13.47 18.39
C LEU A 79 5.34 -12.82 18.33
N VAL A 80 4.65 -13.07 17.23
CA VAL A 80 3.22 -12.79 17.09
C VAL A 80 2.50 -14.14 17.08
N VAL A 81 1.51 -14.29 17.96
CA VAL A 81 0.69 -15.51 18.07
C VAL A 81 -0.71 -15.18 17.60
N GLN A 82 -1.20 -15.90 16.60
CA GLN A 82 -2.50 -15.70 15.98
C GLN A 82 -3.33 -16.99 16.15
N LYS A 83 -4.65 -16.89 16.38
CA LYS A 83 -5.49 -18.09 16.34
C LYS A 83 -5.47 -18.65 14.92
N TYR A 84 -5.26 -19.95 14.78
CA TYR A 84 -5.33 -20.62 13.48
C TYR A 84 -6.78 -20.75 12.99
N ILE A 85 -6.98 -20.72 11.68
CA ILE A 85 -8.29 -20.89 11.04
C ILE A 85 -8.37 -22.36 10.63
N GLU A 86 -8.90 -23.17 11.56
CA GLU A 86 -8.99 -24.64 11.51
C GLU A 86 -9.89 -25.15 10.36
N ARG A 87 -10.87 -24.36 9.92
CA ARG A 87 -11.83 -24.72 8.86
C ARG A 87 -11.84 -23.66 7.75
N PRO A 88 -10.77 -23.58 6.95
CA PRO A 88 -10.71 -22.71 5.78
C PRO A 88 -11.68 -23.19 4.69
N LEU A 89 -12.06 -22.31 3.77
CA LEU A 89 -12.75 -22.73 2.56
C LEU A 89 -11.80 -23.58 1.70
N LEU A 90 -12.26 -24.76 1.30
CA LEU A 90 -11.49 -25.69 0.46
C LEU A 90 -12.03 -25.74 -0.97
N ILE A 91 -11.10 -25.83 -1.93
CA ILE A 91 -11.40 -26.09 -3.33
C ILE A 91 -10.54 -27.27 -3.75
N ASN A 92 -11.18 -28.36 -4.17
CA ASN A 92 -10.53 -29.64 -4.50
C ASN A 92 -9.67 -30.17 -3.34
N ASP A 93 -10.19 -29.99 -2.11
CA ASP A 93 -9.55 -30.26 -0.82
C ASP A 93 -8.30 -29.43 -0.50
N SER A 94 -7.88 -28.50 -1.37
CA SER A 94 -6.76 -27.60 -1.10
C SER A 94 -7.20 -26.30 -0.41
N LYS A 95 -6.47 -25.93 0.63
CA LYS A 95 -6.52 -24.61 1.28
C LYS A 95 -5.98 -23.55 0.31
N PHE A 96 -6.55 -22.34 0.33
CA PHE A 96 -6.05 -21.23 -0.49
C PHE A 96 -6.16 -19.89 0.25
N ASP A 97 -5.36 -18.91 -0.18
CA ASP A 97 -5.56 -17.51 0.18
C ASP A 97 -5.76 -16.64 -1.07
N MET A 98 -6.22 -15.41 -0.85
CA MET A 98 -6.37 -14.38 -1.86
C MET A 98 -5.37 -13.26 -1.61
N ARG A 99 -4.53 -12.98 -2.61
CA ARG A 99 -3.74 -11.74 -2.71
C ARG A 99 -4.58 -10.69 -3.44
N ILE A 100 -5.04 -9.69 -2.70
CA ILE A 100 -5.74 -8.52 -3.21
C ILE A 100 -4.75 -7.35 -3.27
N TYR A 101 -4.78 -6.57 -4.37
CA TYR A 101 -3.93 -5.39 -4.53
C TYR A 101 -4.72 -4.12 -4.21
N VAL A 102 -4.13 -3.25 -3.38
CA VAL A 102 -4.78 -2.01 -2.91
C VAL A 102 -3.81 -0.86 -3.04
N VAL A 103 -4.21 0.20 -3.74
CA VAL A 103 -3.42 1.42 -3.94
C VAL A 103 -3.94 2.52 -3.03
N LEU A 104 -3.04 3.16 -2.29
CA LEU A 104 -3.30 4.35 -1.50
C LEU A 104 -2.62 5.54 -2.19
N THR A 105 -3.38 6.43 -2.83
CA THR A 105 -2.80 7.61 -3.52
C THR A 105 -2.63 8.81 -2.60
N SER A 106 -3.40 8.87 -1.50
CA SER A 106 -3.22 9.89 -0.47
C SER A 106 -3.78 9.44 0.87
N ILE A 107 -3.21 9.99 1.95
CA ILE A 107 -3.66 9.83 3.34
C ILE A 107 -4.43 11.06 3.85
N ASN A 108 -4.37 12.19 3.11
CA ASN A 108 -5.06 13.43 3.46
C ASN A 108 -5.31 14.30 2.20
N PRO A 109 -6.48 14.18 1.53
CA PRO A 109 -7.58 13.27 1.86
C PRO A 109 -7.18 11.80 1.75
N LEU A 110 -7.84 10.95 2.54
CA LEU A 110 -7.71 9.50 2.38
C LEU A 110 -8.34 9.09 1.03
N ARG A 111 -7.56 8.42 0.17
CA ARG A 111 -8.02 7.90 -1.13
C ARG A 111 -7.50 6.48 -1.36
N ILE A 112 -8.43 5.51 -1.41
CA ILE A 112 -8.14 4.08 -1.44
C ILE A 112 -8.77 3.47 -2.70
N TYR A 113 -7.95 2.76 -3.46
CA TYR A 113 -8.36 2.04 -4.67
C TYR A 113 -8.06 0.55 -4.52
N MET A 114 -8.95 -0.31 -4.99
CA MET A 114 -8.83 -1.76 -4.93
C MET A 114 -8.79 -2.32 -6.35
N TYR A 115 -7.80 -3.16 -6.66
CA TYR A 115 -7.71 -3.80 -7.97
C TYR A 115 -8.77 -4.88 -8.08
N LYS A 116 -9.54 -4.89 -9.18
CA LYS A 116 -10.66 -5.82 -9.39
C LYS A 116 -10.23 -7.28 -9.60
N ASP A 117 -8.94 -7.51 -9.81
CA ASP A 117 -8.32 -8.83 -9.92
C ASP A 117 -7.21 -8.99 -8.86
N GLY A 118 -6.55 -10.14 -8.86
CA GLY A 118 -5.56 -10.52 -7.87
C GLY A 118 -5.06 -11.94 -8.14
N LEU A 119 -4.53 -12.59 -7.10
CA LEU A 119 -4.06 -13.98 -7.21
C LEU A 119 -4.65 -14.83 -6.10
N ALA A 120 -5.33 -15.91 -6.46
CA ALA A 120 -5.64 -16.99 -5.51
C ALA A 120 -4.45 -17.96 -5.47
N ARG A 121 -3.96 -18.32 -4.29
CA ARG A 121 -2.77 -19.16 -4.08
C ARG A 121 -3.13 -20.39 -3.28
N PHE A 122 -2.96 -21.56 -3.88
CA PHE A 122 -3.35 -22.84 -3.29
C PHE A 122 -2.16 -23.54 -2.60
N ALA A 123 -2.46 -24.23 -1.51
CA ALA A 123 -1.58 -25.22 -0.90
C ALA A 123 -1.38 -26.41 -1.86
N SER A 124 -0.14 -26.90 -1.95
CA SER A 124 0.23 -28.02 -2.85
C SER A 124 -0.03 -29.41 -2.25
N VAL A 125 -0.51 -29.46 -1.00
CA VAL A 125 -0.97 -30.68 -0.33
C VAL A 125 -2.40 -30.45 0.12
N LYS A 126 -3.25 -31.48 -0.03
CA LYS A 126 -4.65 -31.46 0.41
C LYS A 126 -4.74 -31.21 1.91
N TYR A 127 -5.71 -30.41 2.32
CA TYR A 127 -5.90 -30.00 3.70
C TYR A 127 -6.41 -31.15 4.57
N SER A 128 -5.78 -31.31 5.74
CA SER A 128 -6.25 -32.12 6.85
C SER A 128 -6.28 -31.26 8.12
N SER A 129 -7.17 -31.59 9.05
CA SER A 129 -7.24 -31.01 10.40
C SER A 129 -6.70 -31.97 11.46
N GLU A 130 -5.94 -33.00 11.07
CA GLU A 130 -5.32 -33.92 12.01
C GLU A 130 -4.08 -33.31 12.67
N LEU A 131 -3.93 -33.49 13.98
CA LEU A 131 -2.79 -32.97 14.74
C LEU A 131 -1.42 -33.52 14.26
N THR A 132 -1.44 -34.63 13.52
CA THR A 132 -0.29 -35.28 12.87
C THR A 132 0.25 -34.49 11.68
N THR A 133 -0.56 -33.66 11.03
CA THR A 133 -0.18 -32.94 9.80
C THR A 133 0.30 -31.51 10.04
N LEU A 134 0.27 -31.01 11.28
CA LEU A 134 0.58 -29.61 11.64
C LEU A 134 1.99 -29.13 11.25
N ASP A 135 2.95 -30.05 11.10
CA ASP A 135 4.30 -29.76 10.62
C ASP A 135 4.40 -29.65 9.08
N ASP A 136 3.37 -30.04 8.31
CA ASP A 136 3.32 -29.91 6.86
C ASP A 136 3.04 -28.45 6.42
N ARG A 137 4.13 -27.76 6.13
CA ARG A 137 4.13 -26.38 5.64
C ARG A 137 3.52 -26.23 4.24
N CYS A 138 3.54 -27.27 3.39
CA CYS A 138 2.98 -27.23 2.04
C CYS A 138 1.45 -27.47 2.04
N MET A 139 0.91 -28.04 3.12
CA MET A 139 -0.52 -28.13 3.39
C MET A 139 -1.08 -26.84 4.03
N HIS A 140 -0.40 -26.33 5.05
CA HIS A 140 -0.97 -25.27 5.89
C HIS A 140 -0.58 -23.85 5.47
N LEU A 141 0.52 -23.66 4.73
CA LEU A 141 0.96 -22.37 4.21
C LEU A 141 0.77 -22.31 2.68
N THR A 142 0.10 -21.27 2.24
CA THR A 142 -0.31 -21.00 0.84
C THR A 142 0.70 -20.12 0.09
N ASN A 143 1.81 -19.73 0.72
CA ASN A 143 2.80 -18.86 0.10
C ASN A 143 3.49 -19.57 -1.10
N TYR A 144 3.53 -18.89 -2.25
CA TYR A 144 4.22 -19.38 -3.46
C TYR A 144 5.71 -19.70 -3.21
N SER A 145 6.39 -18.94 -2.36
CA SER A 145 7.80 -19.15 -1.98
C SER A 145 8.07 -20.50 -1.28
N ILE A 146 7.04 -21.14 -0.72
CA ILE A 146 7.11 -22.45 -0.09
C ILE A 146 6.66 -23.50 -1.10
N ASN A 147 5.46 -23.35 -1.65
CA ASN A 147 4.84 -24.35 -2.50
C ASN A 147 5.54 -24.56 -3.85
N LYS A 148 6.27 -23.57 -4.39
CA LYS A 148 6.97 -23.72 -5.68
C LYS A 148 8.06 -24.79 -5.73
N PHE A 149 8.50 -25.29 -4.56
CA PHE A 149 9.47 -26.36 -4.42
C PHE A 149 8.82 -27.73 -4.12
N SER A 150 7.50 -27.78 -3.98
CA SER A 150 6.75 -29.03 -3.79
C SER A 150 6.65 -29.80 -5.11
N GLN A 151 6.86 -31.11 -5.06
CA GLN A 151 6.71 -31.98 -6.23
C GLN A 151 5.27 -31.99 -6.78
N ASN A 152 4.28 -31.68 -5.94
CA ASN A 152 2.87 -31.61 -6.32
C ASN A 152 2.49 -30.27 -6.98
N TYR A 153 3.39 -29.28 -7.05
CA TYR A 153 3.07 -27.95 -7.57
C TYR A 153 2.91 -27.95 -9.10
N SER A 154 1.67 -28.05 -9.56
CA SER A 154 1.29 -27.75 -10.94
C SER A 154 1.16 -26.24 -11.18
N LYS A 155 1.86 -25.75 -12.20
CA LYS A 155 1.69 -24.39 -12.75
C LYS A 155 0.34 -24.30 -13.47
N ASN A 156 -0.18 -23.08 -13.56
CA ASN A 156 -1.28 -22.76 -14.47
C ASN A 156 -0.73 -21.87 -15.61
N GLU A 157 -1.00 -22.26 -16.84
CA GLU A 157 -0.56 -21.55 -18.05
C GLU A 157 -1.73 -20.82 -18.74
N ASP A 158 -2.98 -21.21 -18.48
CA ASP A 158 -4.19 -20.52 -18.94
C ASP A 158 -4.78 -19.67 -17.80
N PHE A 159 -4.82 -18.35 -18.01
CA PHE A 159 -5.32 -17.37 -17.04
C PHE A 159 -6.84 -17.46 -16.79
N ASN A 160 -7.60 -18.13 -17.65
CA ASN A 160 -9.04 -18.37 -17.46
C ASN A 160 -9.30 -19.69 -16.71
N ALA A 161 -8.39 -20.66 -16.82
CA ALA A 161 -8.58 -22.00 -16.28
C ALA A 161 -8.50 -22.04 -14.75
N CYS A 162 -9.44 -22.77 -14.14
CA CYS A 162 -9.39 -23.16 -12.72
C CYS A 162 -8.47 -24.38 -12.52
N GLN A 163 -7.21 -24.27 -12.95
CA GLN A 163 -6.21 -25.34 -12.95
C GLN A 163 -4.92 -24.92 -12.24
N GLY A 164 -4.12 -25.88 -11.80
CA GLY A 164 -2.88 -25.60 -11.06
C GLY A 164 -3.09 -24.91 -9.71
N HIS A 165 -1.98 -24.44 -9.12
CA HIS A 165 -1.94 -23.93 -7.74
C HIS A 165 -1.92 -22.40 -7.62
N LYS A 166 -2.15 -21.69 -8.73
CA LYS A 166 -2.26 -20.22 -8.77
C LYS A 166 -3.32 -19.83 -9.80
N TRP A 167 -4.39 -19.18 -9.38
CA TRP A 167 -5.46 -18.70 -10.27
C TRP A 167 -5.52 -17.17 -10.23
N THR A 168 -6.12 -16.57 -11.26
CA THR A 168 -6.61 -15.18 -11.18
C THR A 168 -7.73 -15.09 -10.13
N LEU A 169 -7.98 -13.90 -9.61
CA LEU A 169 -9.10 -13.69 -8.69
C LEU A 169 -10.44 -13.76 -9.45
N GLN A 170 -10.45 -13.42 -10.74
CA GLN A 170 -11.58 -13.62 -11.65
C GLN A 170 -11.98 -15.09 -11.79
N SER A 171 -11.03 -16.01 -12.07
CA SER A 171 -11.33 -17.46 -12.13
C SER A 171 -11.83 -18.00 -10.78
N LEU A 172 -11.31 -17.50 -9.66
CA LEU A 172 -11.86 -17.84 -8.34
C LEU A 172 -13.32 -17.40 -8.21
N TRP A 173 -13.68 -16.18 -8.65
CA TRP A 173 -15.07 -15.72 -8.62
C TRP A 173 -16.00 -16.60 -9.45
N SER A 174 -15.64 -16.96 -10.69
CA SER A 174 -16.44 -17.86 -11.52
C SER A 174 -16.60 -19.27 -10.90
N CYS A 175 -15.56 -19.77 -10.22
CA CYS A 175 -15.61 -21.03 -9.49
C CYS A 175 -16.59 -20.96 -8.29
N LEU A 176 -16.54 -19.86 -7.52
CA LEU A 176 -17.40 -19.64 -6.36
C LEU A 176 -18.87 -19.39 -6.76
N GLU A 177 -19.12 -18.65 -7.86
CA GLU A 177 -20.46 -18.43 -8.42
C GLU A 177 -21.12 -19.75 -8.86
N THR A 178 -20.36 -20.62 -9.54
CA THR A 178 -20.80 -21.98 -9.91
C THR A 178 -21.15 -22.84 -8.68
N ARG A 179 -20.57 -22.54 -7.52
CA ARG A 179 -20.87 -23.17 -6.22
C ARG A 179 -21.98 -22.46 -5.43
N GLY A 180 -22.69 -21.50 -6.02
CA GLY A 180 -23.80 -20.77 -5.41
C GLY A 180 -23.39 -19.64 -4.46
N VAL A 181 -22.12 -19.24 -4.42
CA VAL A 181 -21.63 -18.16 -3.56
C VAL A 181 -21.94 -16.80 -4.18
N ASN A 182 -22.51 -15.89 -3.38
CA ASN A 182 -22.73 -14.49 -3.79
C ASN A 182 -21.41 -13.68 -3.74
N THR A 183 -20.63 -13.75 -4.80
CA THR A 183 -19.37 -13.01 -5.00
C THR A 183 -19.53 -11.50 -4.88
N LYS A 184 -20.65 -10.92 -5.33
CA LYS A 184 -20.92 -9.48 -5.19
C LYS A 184 -20.99 -9.04 -3.72
N ARG A 185 -21.65 -9.84 -2.86
CA ARG A 185 -21.69 -9.63 -1.41
C ARG A 185 -20.32 -9.86 -0.76
N LEU A 186 -19.58 -10.86 -1.21
CA LEU A 186 -18.22 -11.12 -0.74
C LEU A 186 -17.28 -9.95 -1.09
N TRP A 187 -17.32 -9.44 -2.32
CA TRP A 187 -16.55 -8.26 -2.75
C TRP A 187 -16.87 -7.04 -1.89
N ALA A 188 -18.15 -6.75 -1.65
CA ALA A 188 -18.55 -5.67 -0.74
C ALA A 188 -17.98 -5.86 0.68
N THR A 189 -17.92 -7.10 1.18
CA THR A 189 -17.32 -7.44 2.48
C THR A 189 -15.81 -7.23 2.48
N LEU A 190 -15.12 -7.58 1.38
CA LEU A 190 -13.69 -7.35 1.19
C LEU A 190 -13.35 -5.86 1.11
N ARG A 191 -14.10 -5.05 0.36
CA ARG A 191 -13.95 -3.58 0.34
C ARG A 191 -14.02 -3.00 1.75
N ASN A 192 -15.04 -3.42 2.51
CA ASN A 192 -15.21 -3.00 3.90
C ASN A 192 -13.99 -3.40 4.78
N LEU A 193 -13.49 -4.64 4.65
CA LEU A 193 -12.30 -5.12 5.37
C LEU A 193 -11.06 -4.27 5.06
N VAL A 194 -10.81 -3.96 3.79
CA VAL A 194 -9.68 -3.13 3.34
C VAL A 194 -9.76 -1.71 3.93
N ILE A 195 -10.91 -1.04 3.80
CA ILE A 195 -11.11 0.32 4.33
C ILE A 195 -10.89 0.34 5.85
N LYS A 196 -11.52 -0.58 6.59
CA LYS A 196 -11.40 -0.70 8.05
C LYS A 196 -9.94 -0.90 8.48
N ALA A 197 -9.18 -1.73 7.75
CA ALA A 197 -7.79 -1.98 8.03
C ALA A 197 -6.91 -0.73 7.81
N ILE A 198 -7.07 -0.01 6.69
CA ILE A 198 -6.31 1.22 6.42
C ILE A 198 -6.66 2.32 7.44
N VAL A 199 -7.96 2.55 7.69
CA VAL A 199 -8.44 3.55 8.65
C VAL A 199 -7.89 3.29 10.06
N SER A 200 -7.74 2.01 10.47
CA SER A 200 -7.21 1.66 11.80
C SER A 200 -5.80 2.18 12.11
N GLY A 201 -4.99 2.50 11.08
CA GLY A 201 -3.67 3.12 11.23
C GLY A 201 -3.53 4.47 10.54
N GLU A 202 -4.62 5.08 10.04
CA GLU A 202 -4.60 6.41 9.41
C GLU A 202 -3.88 7.42 10.31
N SER A 203 -4.18 7.44 11.61
CA SER A 203 -3.66 8.47 12.51
C SER A 203 -2.17 8.31 12.82
N GLY A 204 -1.62 7.11 12.62
CA GLY A 204 -0.18 6.84 12.61
C GLY A 204 0.48 7.32 11.32
N LEU A 205 -0.06 6.91 10.17
CA LEU A 205 0.45 7.28 8.84
C LEU A 205 0.39 8.80 8.60
N ASN A 206 -0.75 9.42 8.90
CA ASN A 206 -1.02 10.85 8.73
C ASN A 206 -0.07 11.74 9.58
N ARG A 207 0.34 11.25 10.76
CA ARG A 207 1.34 11.93 11.59
C ARG A 207 2.72 11.91 10.93
N MET A 208 3.18 10.74 10.49
CA MET A 208 4.46 10.58 9.80
C MET A 208 4.48 11.37 8.49
N TYR A 209 3.38 11.32 7.72
CA TYR A 209 3.20 12.09 6.49
C TYR A 209 3.38 13.59 6.75
N ARG A 210 2.65 14.18 7.71
CA ARG A 210 2.79 15.61 8.06
C ARG A 210 4.17 16.02 8.56
N GLN A 211 4.95 15.09 9.10
CA GLN A 211 6.31 15.37 9.60
C GLN A 211 7.40 15.24 8.53
N ASN A 212 7.16 14.50 7.44
CA ASN A 212 8.21 14.12 6.48
C ASN A 212 7.88 14.50 5.02
N VAL A 213 6.65 14.91 4.71
CA VAL A 213 6.19 15.13 3.33
C VAL A 213 5.87 16.60 3.06
N ASN A 214 6.67 17.23 2.21
CA ASN A 214 6.57 18.66 1.89
C ASN A 214 5.51 19.02 0.83
N PHE A 215 5.18 18.10 -0.08
CA PHE A 215 4.24 18.28 -1.20
C PHE A 215 3.27 17.11 -1.30
N ARG A 216 2.02 17.37 -1.67
CA ARG A 216 0.95 16.35 -1.60
C ARG A 216 1.17 15.16 -2.54
N TYR A 217 1.85 15.39 -3.66
CA TYR A 217 2.12 14.42 -4.73
C TYR A 217 3.20 13.37 -4.40
N ASN A 218 4.00 13.56 -3.34
CA ASN A 218 5.24 12.80 -3.14
C ASN A 218 5.06 11.32 -2.75
N CYS A 219 3.86 10.86 -2.37
CA CYS A 219 3.68 9.54 -1.78
C CYS A 219 2.37 8.87 -2.24
N PHE A 220 2.51 7.72 -2.91
CA PHE A 220 1.48 6.71 -3.07
C PHE A 220 2.09 5.35 -2.72
N GLU A 221 1.26 4.36 -2.38
CA GLU A 221 1.74 3.04 -1.94
C GLU A 221 0.87 1.90 -2.51
N LEU A 222 1.50 0.78 -2.90
CA LEU A 222 0.82 -0.42 -3.39
C LEU A 222 0.92 -1.54 -2.35
N PHE A 223 -0.19 -1.78 -1.65
CA PHE A 223 -0.30 -2.85 -0.66
C PHE A 223 -0.77 -4.17 -1.29
N GLY A 224 -0.19 -5.28 -0.82
CA GLY A 224 -0.73 -6.62 -1.01
C GLY A 224 -1.45 -7.10 0.24
N PHE A 225 -2.78 -7.17 0.20
CA PHE A 225 -3.60 -7.73 1.26
C PHE A 225 -3.69 -9.25 1.08
N ASP A 226 -3.43 -10.00 2.15
CA ASP A 226 -3.52 -11.46 2.16
C ASP A 226 -4.75 -11.85 2.98
N VAL A 227 -5.75 -12.45 2.34
CA VAL A 227 -7.05 -12.74 2.94
C VAL A 227 -7.39 -14.22 2.77
N LEU A 228 -7.81 -14.88 3.85
CA LEU A 228 -8.32 -16.25 3.86
C LEU A 228 -9.84 -16.24 3.94
N LEU A 229 -10.52 -17.17 3.26
CA LEU A 229 -11.94 -17.45 3.48
C LEU A 229 -12.07 -18.65 4.42
N ASP A 230 -13.01 -18.62 5.35
CA ASP A 230 -13.43 -19.82 6.09
C ASP A 230 -14.58 -20.57 5.39
N GLU A 231 -14.93 -21.75 5.91
CA GLU A 231 -16.05 -22.58 5.44
C GLU A 231 -17.38 -21.82 5.28
N ASN A 232 -17.58 -20.73 6.04
CA ASN A 232 -18.79 -19.90 6.04
C ASN A 232 -18.67 -18.68 5.11
N ILE A 233 -17.63 -18.63 4.27
CA ILE A 233 -17.32 -17.54 3.33
C ILE A 233 -17.01 -16.22 4.06
N VAL A 234 -16.57 -16.26 5.33
CA VAL A 234 -16.13 -15.05 6.04
C VAL A 234 -14.69 -14.73 5.64
N PRO A 235 -14.39 -13.49 5.19
CA PRO A 235 -13.02 -13.09 4.87
C PRO A 235 -12.24 -12.65 6.12
N TRP A 236 -11.08 -13.27 6.31
CA TRP A 236 -10.15 -13.05 7.40
C TRP A 236 -8.85 -12.43 6.89
N LEU A 237 -8.51 -11.23 7.37
CA LEU A 237 -7.23 -10.58 7.06
C LEU A 237 -6.08 -11.33 7.76
N LEU A 238 -5.11 -11.83 6.98
CA LEU A 238 -3.90 -12.49 7.49
C LEU A 238 -2.76 -11.49 7.69
N GLU A 239 -2.41 -10.71 6.66
CA GLU A 239 -1.35 -9.71 6.68
C GLU A 239 -1.54 -8.63 5.60
N ILE A 240 -0.83 -7.50 5.75
CA ILE A 240 -0.75 -6.44 4.75
C ILE A 240 0.72 -6.25 4.39
N ASN A 241 1.07 -6.55 3.15
CA ASN A 241 2.40 -6.43 2.59
C ASN A 241 2.60 -5.02 1.99
N ILE A 242 3.58 -4.27 2.50
CA ILE A 242 3.97 -2.93 1.99
C ILE A 242 4.77 -3.04 0.68
N SER A 243 5.33 -4.22 0.37
CA SER A 243 6.06 -4.44 -0.89
C SER A 243 5.68 -5.80 -1.47
N PRO A 244 4.48 -5.93 -2.07
CA PRO A 244 4.05 -7.18 -2.68
C PRO A 244 4.96 -7.55 -3.86
N SER A 245 5.25 -8.85 -4.03
CA SER A 245 6.09 -9.32 -5.14
C SER A 245 5.43 -9.08 -6.50
N LEU A 246 6.03 -8.17 -7.28
CA LEU A 246 5.67 -7.86 -8.66
C LEU A 246 6.43 -8.72 -9.69
N HIS A 247 7.27 -9.67 -9.24
CA HIS A 247 7.97 -10.58 -10.14
C HIS A 247 6.99 -11.47 -10.91
N SER A 248 7.19 -11.61 -12.22
CA SER A 248 6.27 -12.29 -13.14
C SER A 248 6.99 -13.43 -13.88
N GLU A 249 7.03 -14.61 -13.24
CA GLU A 249 7.62 -15.83 -13.82
C GLU A 249 6.66 -16.54 -14.81
N LEU A 250 5.34 -16.37 -14.66
CA LEU A 250 4.32 -17.06 -15.44
C LEU A 250 3.48 -16.06 -16.26
N PRO A 251 2.90 -16.48 -17.41
CA PRO A 251 1.96 -15.65 -18.17
C PRO A 251 0.79 -15.12 -17.32
N LEU A 252 0.27 -15.94 -16.40
CA LEU A 252 -0.77 -15.57 -15.45
C LEU A 252 -0.33 -14.44 -14.50
N ASP A 253 0.92 -14.44 -14.02
CA ASP A 253 1.44 -13.34 -13.20
C ASP A 253 1.51 -12.04 -14.01
N LEU A 254 1.94 -12.10 -15.28
CA LEU A 254 2.01 -10.93 -16.16
C LEU A 254 0.62 -10.38 -16.51
N HIS A 255 -0.35 -11.26 -16.78
CA HIS A 255 -1.75 -10.91 -17.06
C HIS A 255 -2.37 -10.08 -15.92
N VAL A 256 -2.14 -10.48 -14.67
CA VAL A 256 -2.65 -9.76 -13.49
C VAL A 256 -1.83 -8.51 -13.18
N LYS A 257 -0.49 -8.59 -13.22
CA LYS A 257 0.40 -7.53 -12.73
C LYS A 257 0.70 -6.42 -13.74
N GLY A 258 0.67 -6.71 -15.04
CA GLY A 258 0.92 -5.72 -16.09
C GLY A 258 -0.11 -4.57 -16.04
N PRO A 259 -1.41 -4.86 -16.18
CA PRO A 259 -2.46 -3.83 -16.11
C PRO A 259 -2.58 -3.21 -14.71
N LEU A 260 -2.25 -3.95 -13.63
CA LEU A 260 -2.14 -3.40 -12.28
C LEU A 260 -1.13 -2.25 -12.23
N ILE A 261 0.10 -2.45 -12.71
CA ILE A 261 1.16 -1.43 -12.62
C ILE A 261 0.88 -0.25 -13.56
N GLN A 262 0.34 -0.50 -14.75
CA GLN A 262 -0.17 0.57 -15.61
C GLN A 262 -1.23 1.41 -14.89
N ALA A 263 -2.20 0.77 -14.24
CA ALA A 263 -3.25 1.46 -13.49
C ALA A 263 -2.72 2.18 -12.25
N VAL A 264 -1.74 1.62 -11.51
CA VAL A 264 -1.08 2.30 -10.39
C VAL A 264 -0.45 3.61 -10.85
N LEU A 265 0.34 3.60 -11.94
CA LEU A 265 1.00 4.80 -12.46
C LEU A 265 0.01 5.83 -13.02
N ASN A 266 -1.04 5.35 -13.71
CA ASN A 266 -2.13 6.20 -14.20
C ASN A 266 -2.92 6.87 -13.05
N THR A 267 -3.20 6.13 -11.97
CA THR A 267 -3.97 6.64 -10.81
C THR A 267 -3.11 7.51 -9.90
N ALA A 268 -1.81 7.24 -9.79
CA ALA A 268 -0.86 8.10 -9.11
C ALA A 268 -0.58 9.42 -9.87
N LEU A 269 -1.15 9.57 -11.07
CA LEU A 269 -1.03 10.73 -11.94
C LEU A 269 0.43 11.10 -12.22
N TYR A 270 1.27 10.15 -12.68
CA TYR A 270 2.70 10.41 -12.86
C TYR A 270 2.96 11.68 -13.71
N GLN A 271 3.52 12.71 -13.05
CA GLN A 271 3.80 14.03 -13.61
C GLN A 271 5.25 14.17 -14.05
N VAL A 272 5.48 14.85 -15.17
CA VAL A 272 6.83 15.29 -15.56
C VAL A 272 7.30 16.39 -14.60
N PRO A 273 8.49 16.29 -13.99
CA PRO A 273 9.04 17.35 -13.15
C PRO A 273 9.38 18.61 -13.97
N PRO A 274 9.19 19.83 -13.42
CA PRO A 274 9.57 21.10 -14.06
C PRO A 274 11.09 21.32 -14.04
N LYS A 275 11.83 20.41 -14.70
CA LYS A 275 13.27 20.50 -14.99
C LYS A 275 13.54 20.75 -16.48
N LEU A 276 12.53 20.61 -17.35
CA LEU A 276 12.63 20.85 -18.78
C LEU A 276 12.42 22.34 -19.10
N ASN A 277 13.32 22.94 -19.87
CA ASN A 277 13.13 24.30 -20.36
C ASN A 277 12.00 24.35 -21.42
N GLU A 278 11.49 25.56 -21.72
CA GLU A 278 10.37 25.71 -22.65
C GLU A 278 10.63 25.13 -24.05
N LYS A 279 11.88 25.21 -24.53
CA LYS A 279 12.24 24.68 -25.85
C LYS A 279 12.11 23.17 -25.86
N GLN A 280 12.74 22.49 -24.90
CA GLN A 280 12.62 21.03 -24.73
C GLN A 280 11.15 20.60 -24.62
N GLN A 281 10.32 21.36 -23.90
CA GLN A 281 8.91 21.06 -23.79
C GLN A 281 8.17 21.20 -25.14
N LYS A 282 8.43 22.26 -25.89
CA LYS A 282 7.85 22.49 -27.23
C LYS A 282 8.28 21.43 -28.24
N ASP A 283 9.57 21.05 -28.23
CA ASP A 283 10.14 20.03 -29.12
C ASP A 283 9.45 18.67 -28.87
N ILE A 284 9.34 18.24 -27.60
CA ILE A 284 8.64 16.99 -27.20
C ILE A 284 7.12 17.06 -27.52
N GLN A 285 6.48 18.20 -27.30
CA GLN A 285 5.05 18.39 -27.66
C GLN A 285 4.82 18.21 -29.15
N GLN A 286 5.70 18.72 -30.00
CA GLN A 286 5.60 18.58 -31.46
C GLN A 286 5.85 17.13 -31.90
N GLU A 287 6.89 16.48 -31.38
CA GLU A 287 7.23 15.08 -31.68
C GLU A 287 6.09 14.12 -31.31
N LEU A 288 5.57 14.24 -30.08
CA LEU A 288 4.54 13.36 -29.54
C LEU A 288 3.11 13.83 -29.83
N LYS A 289 2.93 14.96 -30.52
CA LYS A 289 1.64 15.60 -30.84
C LYS A 289 0.77 15.86 -29.60
N LEU A 290 1.40 16.29 -28.52
CA LEU A 290 0.76 16.60 -27.24
C LEU A 290 0.34 18.07 -27.16
N SER A 291 -0.68 18.35 -26.34
CA SER A 291 -1.19 19.70 -26.08
C SER A 291 -1.24 20.00 -24.58
N GLY A 292 -1.14 21.28 -24.22
CA GLY A 292 -1.01 21.72 -22.82
C GLY A 292 0.41 21.57 -22.25
N PRO A 293 0.65 22.04 -21.01
CA PRO A 293 1.96 21.98 -20.39
C PRO A 293 2.39 20.52 -20.14
N LEU A 294 3.66 20.19 -20.43
CA LEU A 294 4.21 18.87 -20.12
C LEU A 294 4.59 18.73 -18.65
N CYS A 295 5.25 19.76 -18.11
CA CYS A 295 5.65 19.78 -16.71
C CYS A 295 4.48 20.19 -15.81
N HIS A 296 4.38 19.57 -14.64
CA HIS A 296 3.34 19.96 -13.68
C HIS A 296 3.60 21.33 -13.05
N ASP A 297 2.52 22.03 -12.73
CA ASP A 297 2.56 23.22 -11.91
C ASP A 297 2.65 22.84 -10.42
N LYS A 298 3.73 23.25 -9.75
CA LYS A 298 3.99 22.96 -8.33
C LYS A 298 2.87 23.48 -7.42
N ARG A 299 2.16 24.55 -7.81
CA ARG A 299 1.08 25.18 -7.03
C ARG A 299 -0.08 24.23 -6.76
N ILE A 300 -0.31 23.26 -7.64
CA ILE A 300 -1.34 22.22 -7.51
C ILE A 300 -1.13 21.37 -6.24
N PHE A 301 0.13 21.14 -5.85
CA PHE A 301 0.51 20.20 -4.79
C PHE A 301 1.03 20.87 -3.51
N THR A 302 0.87 22.19 -3.40
CA THR A 302 1.29 22.94 -2.22
C THR A 302 0.62 22.45 -0.94
N THR A 303 1.33 22.53 0.17
CA THR A 303 0.83 22.27 1.51
C THR A 303 0.56 23.54 2.30
N CYS A 304 0.99 24.70 1.81
CA CYS A 304 0.75 26.00 2.43
C CYS A 304 -0.69 26.49 2.14
N LEU A 305 -1.35 27.03 3.17
CA LEU A 305 -2.72 27.53 3.10
C LEU A 305 -2.74 29.04 3.36
N THR A 306 -3.63 29.75 2.68
CA THR A 306 -3.96 31.15 3.00
C THR A 306 -4.68 31.26 4.35
N ALA A 307 -4.71 32.45 4.94
CA ALA A 307 -5.41 32.69 6.20
C ALA A 307 -6.93 32.42 6.11
N GLU A 308 -7.55 32.54 4.93
CA GLU A 308 -8.95 32.19 4.71
C GLU A 308 -9.15 30.68 4.66
N GLU A 309 -8.32 29.96 3.88
CA GLU A 309 -8.34 28.49 3.83
C GLU A 309 -8.12 27.89 5.23
N VAL A 310 -7.18 28.42 6.03
CA VAL A 310 -6.98 27.99 7.44
C VAL A 310 -8.23 28.21 8.30
N ARG A 311 -8.93 29.34 8.16
CA ARG A 311 -10.19 29.59 8.90
C ARG A 311 -11.26 28.57 8.51
N LYS A 312 -11.45 28.33 7.21
CA LYS A 312 -12.41 27.34 6.69
C LYS A 312 -12.07 25.92 7.19
N HIS A 313 -10.80 25.54 7.12
CA HIS A 313 -10.32 24.25 7.66
C HIS A 313 -10.64 24.09 9.15
N ASN A 314 -10.37 25.10 9.96
CA ASN A 314 -10.64 25.07 11.41
C ASN A 314 -12.14 25.02 11.71
N GLN A 315 -12.97 25.78 10.98
CA GLN A 315 -14.43 25.72 11.08
C GLN A 315 -14.94 24.29 10.86
N PHE A 316 -14.58 23.68 9.74
CA PHE A 316 -15.06 22.36 9.34
C PHE A 316 -14.30 21.18 9.96
N THR A 317 -13.32 21.41 10.83
CA THR A 317 -12.68 20.38 11.67
C THR A 317 -12.90 20.60 13.17
N ASN A 318 -13.71 21.60 13.53
CA ASN A 318 -14.09 21.85 14.92
C ASN A 318 -14.77 20.61 15.54
N ARG A 319 -14.45 20.35 16.80
CA ARG A 319 -15.00 19.23 17.59
C ARG A 319 -16.47 19.41 17.94
N SER A 320 -17.02 20.62 17.82
CA SER A 320 -18.45 20.88 18.00
C SER A 320 -19.32 20.29 16.89
N ILE A 321 -18.74 19.99 15.72
CA ILE A 321 -19.46 19.34 14.61
C ILE A 321 -19.49 17.83 14.88
N GLU A 322 -20.58 17.38 15.49
CA GLU A 322 -20.83 15.98 15.86
C GLU A 322 -21.55 15.22 14.74
N PHE A 323 -22.42 15.90 14.00
CA PHE A 323 -23.28 15.33 12.97
C PHE A 323 -22.78 15.64 11.56
N ARG A 324 -23.30 14.91 10.57
CA ARG A 324 -22.85 15.01 9.17
C ARG A 324 -23.53 16.17 8.45
N GLU A 325 -24.80 16.34 8.78
CA GLU A 325 -25.75 17.32 8.27
C GLU A 325 -25.25 18.76 8.51
N GLU A 326 -24.47 18.98 9.56
CA GLU A 326 -23.85 20.28 9.90
C GLU A 326 -22.81 20.77 8.87
N TYR A 327 -22.16 19.85 8.14
CA TYR A 327 -21.09 20.21 7.19
C TYR A 327 -21.33 19.77 5.74
N VAL A 328 -22.13 18.73 5.50
CA VAL A 328 -22.17 18.03 4.20
C VAL A 328 -22.60 18.95 3.05
N ASP A 329 -23.49 19.90 3.29
CA ASP A 329 -23.88 20.88 2.28
C ASP A 329 -23.05 22.17 2.36
N THR A 330 -22.84 22.69 3.58
CA THR A 330 -22.26 24.01 3.82
C THR A 330 -20.76 24.10 3.48
N ILE A 331 -20.02 22.99 3.50
CA ILE A 331 -18.60 22.97 3.13
C ILE A 331 -18.36 23.26 1.64
N LEU A 332 -19.38 23.06 0.79
CA LEU A 332 -19.30 23.27 -0.66
C LEU A 332 -19.80 24.65 -1.12
N ASP A 333 -20.42 25.45 -0.26
CA ASP A 333 -21.08 26.70 -0.67
C ASP A 333 -20.09 27.82 -1.05
N ASN A 334 -18.88 27.81 -0.46
CA ASN A 334 -17.77 28.71 -0.82
C ASN A 334 -16.49 27.89 -1.07
N LEU A 335 -16.29 27.37 -2.28
CA LEU A 335 -15.09 26.62 -2.64
C LEU A 335 -13.88 27.56 -2.83
N LEU A 336 -12.87 27.39 -1.98
CA LEU A 336 -11.61 28.13 -2.02
C LEU A 336 -10.59 27.44 -2.96
N PRO A 337 -9.50 28.12 -3.35
CA PRO A 337 -8.51 27.54 -4.27
C PRO A 337 -7.96 26.18 -3.83
N ASP A 338 -7.72 25.97 -2.53
CA ASP A 338 -7.29 24.69 -1.95
C ASP A 338 -8.33 23.58 -2.07
N ASP A 339 -9.62 23.91 -1.95
CA ASP A 339 -10.71 22.96 -2.17
C ASP A 339 -10.69 22.53 -3.64
N ILE A 340 -10.64 23.49 -4.56
CA ILE A 340 -10.63 23.23 -5.99
C ILE A 340 -9.41 22.37 -6.39
N ARG A 341 -8.20 22.65 -5.87
CA ARG A 341 -7.02 21.77 -6.07
C ARG A 341 -7.28 20.35 -5.59
N CYS A 342 -7.83 20.18 -4.39
CA CYS A 342 -8.15 18.87 -3.81
C CYS A 342 -9.17 18.10 -4.66
N LEU A 343 -10.20 18.79 -5.14
CA LEU A 343 -11.30 18.23 -5.94
C LEU A 343 -10.85 17.84 -7.35
N ILE A 344 -10.14 18.74 -8.06
CA ILE A 344 -9.58 18.46 -9.39
C ILE A 344 -8.74 17.19 -9.34
N ILE A 345 -7.72 17.11 -8.47
CA ILE A 345 -6.85 15.94 -8.36
C ILE A 345 -7.67 14.67 -8.12
N THR A 346 -8.70 14.73 -7.26
CA THR A 346 -9.53 13.57 -6.91
C THR A 346 -10.38 13.06 -8.07
N GLU A 347 -10.91 13.95 -8.91
CA GLU A 347 -11.60 13.57 -10.15
C GLU A 347 -10.62 13.07 -11.22
N ASP A 348 -9.46 13.71 -11.34
CA ASP A 348 -8.38 13.35 -12.26
C ASP A 348 -7.79 11.96 -11.97
N GLU A 349 -7.68 11.57 -10.69
CA GLU A 349 -7.35 10.20 -10.28
C GLU A 349 -8.46 9.23 -10.65
N TYR A 350 -9.72 9.57 -10.35
CA TYR A 350 -10.86 8.69 -10.60
C TYR A 350 -11.06 8.41 -12.10
N ALA A 351 -10.95 9.44 -12.94
CA ALA A 351 -11.10 9.32 -14.39
C ALA A 351 -10.05 8.37 -15.03
N ARG A 352 -8.90 8.18 -14.37
CA ARG A 352 -7.77 7.37 -14.84
C ARG A 352 -7.54 6.08 -14.04
N CYS A 353 -8.38 5.77 -13.05
CA CYS A 353 -8.10 4.67 -12.13
C CYS A 353 -8.32 3.26 -12.72
N ALA A 354 -9.02 3.13 -13.84
CA ALA A 354 -9.39 1.83 -14.38
C ALA A 354 -8.15 0.93 -14.69
N PRO A 355 -8.19 -0.37 -14.35
CA PRO A 355 -9.34 -1.12 -13.83
C PRO A 355 -9.37 -1.24 -12.30
N LEU A 356 -8.63 -0.40 -11.56
CA LEU A 356 -8.85 -0.22 -10.11
C LEU A 356 -10.24 0.38 -9.87
N GLU A 357 -10.81 0.08 -8.70
CA GLU A 357 -12.06 0.64 -8.19
C GLU A 357 -11.74 1.57 -7.03
N ARG A 358 -12.17 2.85 -7.06
CA ARG A 358 -12.09 3.72 -5.87
C ARG A 358 -13.08 3.21 -4.83
N ILE A 359 -12.58 2.66 -3.74
CA ILE A 359 -13.40 2.14 -2.62
C ILE A 359 -13.52 3.14 -1.47
N PHE A 360 -12.69 4.19 -1.46
CA PHE A 360 -12.82 5.34 -0.57
C PHE A 360 -12.21 6.57 -1.25
N PRO A 361 -12.88 7.74 -1.25
CA PRO A 361 -14.27 7.95 -0.86
C PRO A 361 -15.25 7.49 -1.95
N THR A 362 -16.45 7.12 -1.49
CA THR A 362 -17.71 6.92 -2.24
C THR A 362 -18.86 7.52 -1.40
N PRO A 363 -20.07 7.72 -1.94
CA PRO A 363 -21.19 8.32 -1.21
C PRO A 363 -21.53 7.63 0.13
N GLU A 364 -21.30 6.32 0.25
CA GLU A 364 -21.62 5.50 1.43
C GLU A 364 -20.48 5.44 2.46
N THR A 365 -19.27 5.83 2.07
CA THR A 365 -18.05 5.63 2.90
C THR A 365 -17.88 6.63 4.04
N HIS A 366 -18.71 7.68 4.09
CA HIS A 366 -18.75 8.64 5.21
C HIS A 366 -18.92 7.94 6.58
N THR A 367 -19.60 6.79 6.58
CA THR A 367 -19.76 5.90 7.73
C THR A 367 -18.45 5.44 8.37
N TYR A 368 -17.32 5.50 7.64
CA TYR A 368 -15.98 5.19 8.14
C TYR A 368 -15.26 6.35 8.82
N LEU A 369 -15.68 7.61 8.59
CA LEU A 369 -15.02 8.78 9.16
C LEU A 369 -15.00 8.79 10.69
N LYS A 370 -16.01 8.20 11.33
CA LYS A 370 -16.11 8.02 12.79
C LYS A 370 -15.01 7.14 13.41
N PHE A 371 -14.27 6.38 12.60
CA PHE A 371 -13.14 5.57 13.05
C PHE A 371 -11.79 6.31 12.94
N ILE A 372 -11.78 7.52 12.38
CA ILE A 372 -10.59 8.37 12.28
C ILE A 372 -10.50 9.25 13.54
N ASP A 373 -9.38 9.19 14.26
CA ASP A 373 -9.22 9.79 15.60
C ASP A 373 -9.50 11.29 15.70
N ASN A 374 -9.35 12.03 14.61
CA ASN A 374 -9.66 13.46 14.54
C ASN A 374 -10.22 13.77 13.14
N PRO A 375 -11.26 14.60 13.01
CA PRO A 375 -11.76 15.03 11.71
C PRO A 375 -10.65 15.52 10.78
N ARG A 376 -10.75 15.15 9.50
CA ARG A 376 -9.87 15.62 8.43
C ARG A 376 -10.71 16.48 7.50
N TYR A 377 -10.28 17.73 7.29
CA TYR A 377 -11.00 18.68 6.45
C TYR A 377 -11.28 18.10 5.05
N TYR A 378 -10.23 17.62 4.37
CA TYR A 378 -10.39 17.07 3.02
C TYR A 378 -11.27 15.81 2.97
N ASN A 379 -11.32 14.99 4.03
CA ASN A 379 -12.22 13.84 4.03
C ASN A 379 -13.69 14.28 4.15
N ARG A 380 -13.99 15.35 4.90
CA ARG A 380 -15.31 15.98 4.95
C ARG A 380 -15.67 16.66 3.62
N LEU A 381 -14.70 17.34 2.98
CA LEU A 381 -14.86 17.94 1.66
C LEU A 381 -15.18 16.88 0.59
N LEU A 382 -14.46 15.76 0.57
CA LEU A 382 -14.73 14.69 -0.38
C LEU A 382 -16.02 13.92 -0.08
N ASP A 383 -16.42 13.73 1.18
CA ASP A 383 -17.75 13.18 1.53
C ASP A 383 -18.88 14.05 0.94
N ALA A 384 -18.82 15.35 1.21
CA ALA A 384 -19.76 16.32 0.64
C ALA A 384 -19.78 16.27 -0.89
N TRP A 385 -18.61 16.25 -1.53
CA TRP A 385 -18.49 16.19 -2.98
C TRP A 385 -19.08 14.90 -3.58
N GLU A 386 -18.75 13.74 -3.04
CA GLU A 386 -19.30 12.45 -3.48
C GLU A 386 -20.82 12.40 -3.26
N SER A 387 -21.33 13.02 -2.20
CA SER A 387 -22.76 13.09 -1.91
C SER A 387 -23.53 13.94 -2.91
N ARG A 388 -23.00 15.13 -3.25
CA ARG A 388 -23.64 16.09 -4.16
C ARG A 388 -23.46 15.69 -5.63
N TYR A 389 -22.29 15.20 -6.00
CA TYR A 389 -21.90 14.97 -7.40
C TYR A 389 -21.58 13.52 -7.77
N GLY A 390 -21.50 12.56 -6.85
CA GLY A 390 -21.15 11.17 -7.18
C GLY A 390 -22.06 10.52 -8.24
N ASN A 391 -23.38 10.79 -8.15
CA ASN A 391 -24.38 10.36 -9.15
C ASN A 391 -24.52 11.32 -10.34
N PHE A 392 -24.00 12.56 -10.24
CA PHE A 392 -24.18 13.64 -11.22
C PHE A 392 -22.84 14.24 -11.68
N ARG A 393 -21.79 13.41 -11.74
CA ARG A 393 -20.39 13.85 -11.81
C ARG A 393 -20.04 14.75 -12.99
N ALA A 394 -20.75 14.63 -14.11
CA ALA A 394 -20.60 15.57 -15.23
C ALA A 394 -20.83 17.03 -14.81
N GLN A 395 -21.76 17.30 -13.89
CA GLN A 395 -22.02 18.65 -13.36
C GLN A 395 -20.89 19.14 -12.44
N GLY A 396 -20.36 18.26 -11.59
CA GLY A 396 -19.22 18.56 -10.73
C GLY A 396 -17.94 18.85 -11.53
N ILE A 397 -17.65 18.03 -12.54
CA ILE A 397 -16.54 18.25 -13.47
C ILE A 397 -16.70 19.59 -14.22
N GLU A 398 -17.91 19.92 -14.67
CA GLU A 398 -18.18 21.18 -15.36
C GLU A 398 -18.04 22.40 -14.44
N LEU A 399 -18.41 22.29 -13.16
CA LEU A 399 -18.12 23.32 -12.16
C LEU A 399 -16.61 23.52 -11.98
N LEU A 400 -15.84 22.44 -11.80
CA LEU A 400 -14.38 22.51 -11.64
C LEU A 400 -13.70 23.10 -12.89
N LYS A 401 -14.15 22.75 -14.10
CA LYS A 401 -13.63 23.30 -15.36
C LYS A 401 -13.70 24.83 -15.43
N ARG A 402 -14.75 25.45 -14.88
CA ARG A 402 -14.88 26.92 -14.85
C ARG A 402 -13.80 27.54 -13.94
N TYR A 403 -13.64 27.01 -12.72
CA TYR A 403 -12.53 27.39 -11.84
C TYR A 403 -11.14 27.09 -12.44
N CYS A 404 -11.01 26.09 -13.32
CA CYS A 404 -9.80 25.84 -14.09
C CYS A 404 -9.53 26.93 -15.14
N ALA A 405 -10.54 27.29 -15.93
CA ALA A 405 -10.44 28.31 -16.97
C ALA A 405 -10.04 29.68 -16.40
N ASP A 406 -10.58 30.05 -15.25
CA ASP A 406 -10.25 31.30 -14.53
C ASP A 406 -8.88 31.25 -13.80
N GLY A 407 -8.17 30.12 -13.87
CA GLY A 407 -6.92 29.91 -13.13
C GLY A 407 -7.09 29.95 -11.60
N TYR A 408 -8.31 29.86 -11.08
CA TYR A 408 -8.62 30.07 -9.66
C TYR A 408 -7.87 29.10 -8.74
N HIS A 409 -7.79 27.85 -9.16
CA HIS A 409 -7.01 26.77 -8.50
C HIS A 409 -5.49 27.04 -8.40
N LEU A 410 -4.94 27.95 -9.21
CA LEU A 410 -3.53 28.36 -9.19
C LEU A 410 -3.24 29.51 -8.22
N LYS A 411 -4.27 30.09 -7.59
CA LYS A 411 -4.12 31.07 -6.51
C LYS A 411 -3.65 30.36 -5.24
N VAL A 412 -2.49 30.75 -4.73
CA VAL A 412 -1.84 30.16 -3.55
C VAL A 412 -1.38 31.26 -2.60
N SER A 413 -1.06 30.91 -1.36
CA SER A 413 -0.45 31.85 -0.39
C SER A 413 0.95 32.30 -0.82
N ASP A 414 1.37 33.47 -0.35
CA ASP A 414 2.73 33.98 -0.61
C ASP A 414 3.80 33.00 -0.08
N ALA A 415 3.57 32.41 1.10
CA ALA A 415 4.38 31.34 1.68
C ALA A 415 4.40 30.03 0.85
N ALA A 416 3.57 29.88 -0.19
CA ALA A 416 3.69 28.79 -1.17
C ALA A 416 4.63 29.15 -2.33
N LEU A 417 4.76 30.44 -2.64
CA LEU A 417 5.70 30.98 -3.63
C LEU A 417 7.11 31.09 -3.02
N GLU A 418 7.22 31.52 -1.77
CA GLU A 418 8.48 31.59 -1.01
C GLU A 418 9.05 30.21 -0.66
N LYS A 419 8.25 29.13 -0.72
CA LYS A 419 8.71 27.74 -0.49
C LYS A 419 9.46 27.16 -1.70
N GLU A 420 9.94 28.01 -2.60
CA GLU A 420 11.05 27.65 -3.49
C GLU A 420 12.27 27.32 -2.62
N PRO A 421 12.77 26.07 -2.63
CA PRO A 421 14.17 25.91 -2.28
C PRO A 421 14.96 26.66 -3.35
N ASP A 422 15.91 27.50 -2.94
CA ASP A 422 17.11 27.69 -3.74
C ASP A 422 17.60 26.31 -4.13
N VAL A 423 17.44 25.94 -5.40
CA VAL A 423 18.05 24.72 -5.95
C VAL A 423 19.51 25.02 -6.19
N ALA A 424 20.22 25.31 -5.09
CA ALA A 424 21.63 25.07 -4.98
C ALA A 424 21.82 23.59 -5.34
N LEU A 425 22.38 23.38 -6.53
CA LEU A 425 22.69 22.07 -7.10
C LEU A 425 23.30 21.20 -6.00
N THR A 426 22.57 20.16 -5.58
CA THR A 426 23.10 19.21 -4.60
C THR A 426 24.37 18.59 -5.19
N GLU A 427 25.37 18.26 -4.37
CA GLU A 427 26.70 17.82 -4.85
C GLU A 427 26.65 16.61 -5.82
N ILE A 428 25.55 15.86 -5.78
CA ILE A 428 25.21 14.77 -6.71
C ILE A 428 25.06 15.27 -8.16
N ASP A 429 24.42 16.42 -8.40
CA ASP A 429 24.26 17.00 -9.74
C ASP A 429 25.62 17.48 -10.31
N MET A 430 26.51 18.02 -9.47
CA MET A 430 27.85 18.46 -9.88
C MET A 430 28.77 17.30 -10.29
N LEU A 431 28.55 16.09 -9.75
CA LEU A 431 29.31 14.88 -10.10
C LEU A 431 28.96 14.30 -11.48
N HIS A 432 27.92 14.81 -12.16
CA HIS A 432 27.51 14.33 -13.49
C HIS A 432 27.86 15.29 -14.64
N GLN A 433 28.14 16.57 -14.37
CA GLN A 433 28.72 17.48 -15.38
C GLN A 433 30.23 17.24 -15.60
N LYS A 434 30.98 16.81 -14.58
CA LYS A 434 32.44 16.63 -14.68
C LYS A 434 32.93 15.40 -15.46
N LYS A 435 32.04 14.71 -16.20
CA LYS A 435 32.36 13.49 -16.95
C LYS A 435 32.05 13.54 -18.46
N SER A 436 31.56 14.67 -18.98
CA SER A 436 31.27 14.85 -20.42
C SER A 436 32.38 15.54 -21.21
N ASP A 437 33.31 16.25 -20.57
CA ASP A 437 34.13 17.27 -21.23
C ASP A 437 35.60 16.88 -21.49
N ASP A 438 36.05 15.71 -21.02
CA ASP A 438 37.41 15.18 -21.27
C ASP A 438 37.38 13.94 -22.18
N GLN A 439 37.07 14.14 -23.47
CA GLN A 439 37.36 13.13 -24.50
C GLN A 439 37.50 13.69 -25.93
N MET A 440 38.64 14.34 -26.23
CA MET A 440 39.28 14.26 -27.57
C MET A 440 40.68 14.91 -27.59
N THR A 441 41.73 14.08 -27.65
CA THR A 441 42.92 14.27 -28.52
C THR A 441 43.78 12.99 -28.52
N LEU A 442 44.41 12.68 -29.64
CA LEU A 442 45.12 11.43 -29.91
C LEU A 442 46.65 11.64 -29.87
N VAL A 443 47.38 10.82 -29.11
CA VAL A 443 48.44 9.83 -29.52
C VAL A 443 49.44 10.27 -30.63
N PRO A 444 50.78 9.93 -30.63
CA PRO A 444 51.55 8.97 -29.80
C PRO A 444 52.98 9.40 -29.28
N ASP A 445 53.56 8.48 -28.49
CA ASP A 445 54.96 7.96 -28.51
C ASP A 445 56.19 8.57 -27.79
N ASN A 446 56.87 7.61 -27.12
CA ASN A 446 58.30 7.32 -27.04
C ASN A 446 59.23 7.71 -25.86
N THR A 447 59.89 6.65 -25.37
CA THR A 447 61.27 6.51 -24.81
C THR A 447 61.65 7.01 -23.40
N ALA A 448 62.01 6.02 -22.57
CA ALA A 448 63.22 5.89 -21.73
C ALA A 448 63.52 6.87 -20.57
N GLY A 449 64.11 6.36 -19.47
CA GLY A 449 64.79 7.20 -18.47
C GLY A 449 64.84 6.66 -17.03
N ASP A 450 65.96 6.06 -16.67
CA ASP A 450 66.40 5.52 -15.37
C ASP A 450 66.26 6.38 -14.08
N SER A 451 66.41 5.66 -12.95
CA SER A 451 67.15 6.04 -11.72
C SER A 451 66.49 6.77 -10.51
N ALA A 452 66.24 5.97 -9.46
CA ALA A 452 66.95 5.96 -8.16
C ALA A 452 66.81 7.09 -7.09
N LEU A 453 67.10 6.66 -5.84
CA LEU A 453 67.36 7.37 -4.57
C LEU A 453 66.14 7.85 -3.74
N ALA A 454 66.13 7.85 -2.40
CA ALA A 454 66.80 7.01 -1.36
C ALA A 454 66.36 7.44 0.07
N SER A 455 66.54 6.56 1.07
CA SER A 455 66.58 6.85 2.54
C SER A 455 65.24 7.25 3.21
N LYS A 456 64.97 7.10 4.52
CA LYS A 456 65.53 6.41 5.72
C LYS A 456 64.44 6.58 6.84
N ALA A 457 64.35 5.85 7.95
CA ALA A 457 64.73 4.50 8.40
C ALA A 457 64.14 4.30 9.83
N GLY A 458 63.79 3.08 10.27
CA GLY A 458 63.27 2.87 11.64
C GLY A 458 62.60 1.51 11.93
N SER A 459 63.41 0.53 12.35
CA SER A 459 63.05 -0.71 13.08
C SER A 459 64.09 -0.85 14.23
N PRO A 460 63.93 -1.66 15.30
CA PRO A 460 63.35 -3.03 15.36
C PRO A 460 62.35 -3.17 16.56
N GLU A 461 61.86 -4.30 17.08
CA GLU A 461 62.27 -5.74 17.12
C GLU A 461 61.03 -6.67 17.04
N SER A 462 61.12 -7.80 16.32
CA SER A 462 61.09 -9.22 16.80
C SER A 462 59.79 -9.68 17.50
N THR A 463 59.16 -10.81 17.16
CA THR A 463 59.71 -12.13 16.79
C THR A 463 58.85 -12.87 15.75
N ALA A 464 59.45 -13.82 15.02
CA ALA A 464 58.76 -14.73 14.11
C ALA A 464 58.28 -16.01 14.82
N ASP A 465 57.29 -16.70 14.27
CA ASP A 465 57.53 -18.04 13.70
C ASP A 465 56.46 -18.44 12.66
N THR A 466 56.59 -19.65 12.09
CA THR A 466 56.45 -19.87 10.63
C THR A 466 55.49 -21.04 10.28
N SER A 467 55.22 -21.19 8.96
CA SER A 467 54.56 -22.31 8.24
C SER A 467 53.01 -22.26 8.16
N VAL A 468 52.35 -22.29 6.98
CA VAL A 468 52.46 -23.11 5.73
C VAL A 468 51.94 -24.54 6.00
N ARG A 469 50.80 -25.02 5.45
CA ARG A 469 50.59 -25.32 4.02
C ARG A 469 49.14 -25.77 3.68
N SER A 470 48.74 -25.52 2.43
CA SER A 470 47.89 -26.33 1.52
C SER A 470 46.69 -27.18 2.00
N GLN A 471 45.54 -26.92 1.36
CA GLN A 471 44.69 -27.86 0.60
C GLN A 471 44.39 -29.25 1.19
N HIS A 472 43.10 -29.48 1.45
CA HIS A 472 42.31 -30.34 0.57
C HIS A 472 40.86 -29.83 0.44
#